data_AF-A0A931TRQ8-F1
#
_entry.id   AF-A0A931TRQ8-F1
#
_cell.length_a   1.000
_cell.length_b   1.000
_cell.length_c   1.000
_cell.angle_alpha   90.00
_cell.angle_beta   90.00
_cell.angle_gamma   90.00
#
_symmetry.space_group_name_H-M   'P 1'
#
loop_
_entity.id
_entity.type
_entity.pdbx_description
1 polymer ?
#
loop_
_entity_poly.entity_id
_entity_poly.type
_entity_poly.pdbx_seq_one_letter_code
_entity_poly.pdbx_strand_id
1 'polypeptide(L)'
;MNCISYISFGQIENINVKNLISDSLKNIFLEYIFDREQNSRRKSLIENYSYNINDSLYIEAQKNVLIIDSINIHLIDEYLTLYGYPIDLSIKSKLAPITVIHHSDLNNRLKHFSTLKQAFKLGLINESYMSLYLCRTILYFKKQKKIDNTCFDKNINDLIDEVNEIFESLK
;
A
#
# COMPACT_ATOMS: atom_id res chain seq x y z
N MET A 1 -11.47 -18.06 27.54
CA MET A 1 -11.96 -17.12 26.52
C MET A 1 -11.60 -15.72 27.00
N ASN A 2 -10.53 -15.13 26.48
CA ASN A 2 -10.09 -13.79 26.91
C ASN A 2 -10.53 -12.77 25.86
N CYS A 3 -11.28 -11.79 26.35
CA CYS A 3 -11.82 -10.66 25.62
C CYS A 3 -10.70 -9.88 24.93
N ILE A 4 -10.77 -9.77 23.61
CA ILE A 4 -10.01 -8.76 22.86
C ILE A 4 -10.74 -7.44 23.09
N SER A 5 -10.16 -6.60 23.94
CA SER A 5 -10.55 -5.20 24.11
C SER A 5 -10.51 -4.51 22.74
N TYR A 6 -11.67 -4.00 22.31
CA TYR A 6 -11.79 -3.11 21.16
C TYR A 6 -10.84 -1.93 21.33
N ILE A 7 -9.74 -1.91 20.56
CA ILE A 7 -8.92 -0.72 20.41
C ILE A 7 -9.78 0.29 19.63
N SER A 8 -10.14 1.40 20.26
CA SER A 8 -10.97 2.42 19.61
C SER A 8 -10.14 3.22 18.59
N PHE A 9 -10.81 3.74 17.56
CA PHE A 9 -10.22 4.44 16.42
C PHE A 9 -9.22 5.56 16.79
N GLY A 10 -9.34 6.19 17.95
CA GLY A 10 -8.46 7.28 18.41
C GLY A 10 -7.15 6.83 19.09
N GLN A 11 -6.99 5.55 19.43
CA GLN A 11 -5.77 5.05 20.11
C GLN A 11 -4.65 4.67 19.13
N ILE A 12 -4.95 4.62 17.83
CA ILE A 12 -4.04 4.08 16.82
C ILE A 12 -3.13 5.16 16.20
N GLU A 13 -3.47 6.45 16.36
CA GLU A 13 -2.64 7.57 15.86
C GLU A 13 -1.27 7.69 16.55
N ASN A 14 -1.05 6.95 17.65
CA ASN A 14 0.22 6.87 18.37
C ASN A 14 0.79 5.43 18.41
N ILE A 15 0.52 4.58 17.41
CA ILE A 15 1.15 3.24 17.37
C ILE A 15 2.64 3.40 17.13
N ASN A 16 3.40 3.11 18.19
CA ASN A 16 4.82 2.83 18.07
C ASN A 16 4.98 1.43 17.46
N VAL A 17 5.33 1.35 16.18
CA VAL A 17 5.51 0.10 15.42
C VAL A 17 6.50 -0.85 16.11
N LYS A 18 7.44 -0.32 16.91
CA LYS A 18 8.43 -1.11 17.68
C LYS A 18 7.80 -1.95 18.80
N ASN A 19 6.57 -1.67 19.20
CA ASN A 19 5.89 -2.38 20.29
C ASN A 19 4.98 -3.53 19.81
N LEU A 20 5.01 -3.87 18.52
CA LEU A 20 4.25 -4.98 17.93
C LEU A 20 4.91 -6.34 18.23
N ILE A 21 5.05 -6.65 19.52
CA ILE A 21 5.84 -7.78 20.05
C ILE A 21 5.24 -9.18 19.77
N SER A 22 4.00 -9.25 19.28
CA SER A 22 3.31 -10.52 18.99
C SER A 22 2.64 -10.48 17.63
N ASP A 23 2.46 -11.65 17.02
CA ASP A 23 1.81 -11.76 15.71
C ASP A 23 0.35 -11.30 15.76
N SER A 24 -0.33 -11.46 16.90
CA SER A 24 -1.67 -10.90 17.09
C SER A 24 -1.67 -9.37 16.99
N LEU A 25 -0.68 -8.69 17.57
CA LEU A 25 -0.58 -7.23 17.49
C LEU A 25 -0.20 -6.77 16.08
N LYS A 26 0.74 -7.46 15.43
CA LYS A 26 1.10 -7.21 14.03
C LYS A 26 -0.12 -7.38 13.11
N ASN A 27 -0.94 -8.40 13.36
CA ASN A 27 -2.14 -8.66 12.57
C ASN A 27 -3.17 -7.55 12.75
N ILE A 28 -3.49 -7.16 13.99
CA ILE A 28 -4.41 -6.05 14.27
C ILE A 28 -3.93 -4.75 13.62
N PHE A 29 -2.63 -4.46 13.73
CA PHE A 29 -2.02 -3.27 13.15
C PHE A 29 -2.15 -3.22 11.62
N LEU A 30 -1.76 -4.30 10.94
CA LEU A 30 -1.80 -4.33 9.47
C LEU A 30 -3.24 -4.38 8.93
N GLU A 31 -4.15 -5.07 9.61
CA GLU A 31 -5.58 -5.04 9.27
C GLU A 31 -6.16 -3.64 9.41
N TYR A 32 -5.78 -2.92 10.47
CA TYR A 32 -6.19 -1.52 10.63
C TYR A 32 -5.70 -0.65 9.48
N ILE A 33 -4.42 -0.77 9.09
CA ILE A 33 -3.87 -0.01 7.95
C ILE A 33 -4.62 -0.34 6.67
N PHE A 34 -4.85 -1.64 6.40
CA PHE A 34 -5.59 -2.09 5.24
C PHE A 34 -7.01 -1.50 5.20
N ASP A 35 -7.75 -1.59 6.31
CA ASP A 35 -9.12 -1.10 6.39
C ASP A 35 -9.17 0.43 6.29
N ARG A 36 -8.22 1.15 6.89
CA ARG A 36 -8.08 2.61 6.77
C ARG A 36 -7.84 3.02 5.33
N GLU A 37 -6.96 2.32 4.61
CA GLU A 37 -6.69 2.54 3.19
C GLU A 37 -7.95 2.32 2.35
N GLN A 38 -8.64 1.19 2.52
CA GLN A 38 -9.83 0.89 1.73
C GLN A 38 -10.99 1.86 2.04
N ASN A 39 -11.16 2.26 3.29
CA ASN A 39 -12.24 3.18 3.70
C ASN A 39 -12.01 4.61 3.19
N SER A 40 -10.77 5.11 3.20
CA SER A 40 -10.46 6.44 2.66
C SER A 40 -10.78 6.52 1.16
N ARG A 41 -10.47 5.45 0.41
CA ARG A 41 -10.78 5.35 -1.03
C ARG A 41 -12.27 5.25 -1.30
N ARG A 42 -13.03 4.47 -0.53
CA ARG A 42 -14.50 4.38 -0.68
C ARG A 42 -15.16 5.74 -0.46
N LYS A 43 -14.74 6.47 0.57
CA LYS A 43 -15.25 7.81 0.85
C LYS A 43 -14.94 8.79 -0.29
N SER A 44 -13.67 8.82 -0.73
CA SER A 44 -13.26 9.62 -1.89
C SER A 44 -14.01 9.26 -3.17
N LEU A 45 -14.27 7.97 -3.45
CA LEU A 45 -15.06 7.55 -4.61
C LEU A 45 -16.50 8.10 -4.54
N ILE A 46 -17.17 7.98 -3.40
CA ILE A 46 -18.53 8.54 -3.23
C ILE A 46 -18.51 10.06 -3.46
N GLU A 47 -17.51 10.75 -2.94
CA GLU A 47 -17.33 12.19 -3.11
C GLU A 47 -16.99 12.54 -4.58
N ASN A 48 -16.19 11.73 -5.28
CA ASN A 48 -15.87 11.90 -6.71
C ASN A 48 -17.11 11.82 -7.61
N TYR A 49 -18.10 10.99 -7.26
CA TYR A 49 -19.34 10.87 -8.03
C TYR A 49 -20.41 11.90 -7.63
N SER A 50 -20.29 12.50 -6.45
CA SER A 50 -21.33 13.38 -5.89
C SER A 50 -21.01 14.87 -6.02
N TYR A 51 -19.73 15.25 -6.15
CA TYR A 51 -19.29 16.64 -6.15
C TYR A 51 -18.60 17.04 -7.46
N ASN A 52 -18.66 18.33 -7.80
CA ASN A 52 -17.82 18.90 -8.85
C ASN A 52 -16.35 18.91 -8.40
N ILE A 53 -15.39 18.70 -9.31
CA ILE A 53 -13.95 18.69 -9.01
C ILE A 53 -13.44 19.98 -8.35
N ASN A 54 -14.16 21.09 -8.53
CA ASN A 54 -13.85 22.39 -7.91
C ASN A 54 -14.54 22.63 -6.55
N ASP A 55 -15.32 21.66 -6.04
CA ASP A 55 -16.00 21.77 -4.74
C ASP A 55 -14.96 21.71 -3.60
N SER A 56 -15.12 22.57 -2.59
CA SER A 56 -14.24 22.58 -1.42
C SER A 56 -14.24 21.25 -0.67
N LEU A 57 -15.39 20.57 -0.60
CA LEU A 57 -15.52 19.26 0.06
C LEU A 57 -14.76 18.18 -0.72
N TYR A 58 -14.81 18.25 -2.05
CA TYR A 58 -14.01 17.38 -2.92
C TYR A 58 -12.52 17.60 -2.70
N ILE A 59 -12.06 18.85 -2.68
CA ILE A 59 -10.65 19.19 -2.48
C ILE A 59 -10.18 18.74 -1.08
N GLU A 60 -11.01 18.93 -0.05
CA GLU A 60 -10.72 18.48 1.31
C GLU A 60 -10.63 16.96 1.41
N ALA A 61 -11.56 16.24 0.78
CA ALA A 61 -11.51 14.78 0.68
C ALA A 61 -10.21 14.28 0.06
N GLN A 62 -9.78 14.87 -1.05
CA GLN A 62 -8.54 14.51 -1.72
C GLN A 62 -7.31 14.80 -0.85
N LYS A 63 -7.30 15.93 -0.12
CA LYS A 63 -6.24 16.21 0.86
C LYS A 63 -6.20 15.18 1.98
N ASN A 64 -7.35 14.78 2.51
CA ASN A 64 -7.45 13.77 3.56
C ASN A 64 -6.90 12.41 3.11
N VAL A 65 -7.19 12.02 1.87
CA VAL A 65 -6.62 10.83 1.25
C VAL A 65 -5.09 10.91 1.18
N LEU A 66 -4.52 12.02 0.71
CA LEU A 66 -3.07 12.19 0.63
C LEU A 66 -2.40 12.15 2.02
N ILE A 67 -3.05 12.70 3.04
CA ILE A 67 -2.58 12.63 4.44
C ILE A 67 -2.58 11.18 4.92
N ILE A 68 -3.66 10.43 4.68
CA ILE A 68 -3.76 9.02 5.05
C ILE A 68 -2.69 8.19 4.34
N ASP A 69 -2.49 8.41 3.03
CA ASP A 69 -1.47 7.73 2.24
C ASP A 69 -0.08 7.95 2.86
N SER A 70 0.27 9.20 3.15
CA SER A 70 1.55 9.57 3.75
C SER A 70 1.79 8.86 5.09
N ILE A 71 0.79 8.85 5.98
CA ILE A 71 0.88 8.18 7.28
C ILE A 71 1.01 6.67 7.10
N ASN A 72 0.18 6.06 6.26
CA ASN A 72 0.20 4.61 6.04
C ASN A 72 1.53 4.16 5.42
N ILE A 73 2.08 4.93 4.47
CA ILE A 73 3.39 4.64 3.84
C ILE A 73 4.47 4.62 4.91
N HIS A 74 4.52 5.62 5.78
CA HIS A 74 5.51 5.67 6.86
C HIS A 74 5.39 4.47 7.82
N LEU A 75 4.16 4.14 8.24
CA LEU A 75 3.89 3.02 9.14
C LEU A 75 4.26 1.65 8.53
N ILE A 76 3.96 1.46 7.23
CA ILE A 76 4.34 0.24 6.51
C ILE A 76 5.85 0.16 6.31
N ASP A 77 6.51 1.28 6.00
CA ASP A 77 7.97 1.33 5.86
C ASP A 77 8.67 0.93 7.17
N GLU A 78 8.24 1.51 8.29
CA GLU A 78 8.76 1.14 9.61
C GLU A 78 8.49 -0.34 9.93
N TYR A 79 7.29 -0.82 9.64
CA TYR A 79 6.93 -2.22 9.88
C TYR A 79 7.82 -3.18 9.09
N LEU A 80 7.94 -2.96 7.77
CA LEU A 80 8.73 -3.82 6.90
C LEU A 80 10.22 -3.77 7.25
N THR A 81 10.71 -2.60 7.71
CA THR A 81 12.10 -2.44 8.18
C THR A 81 12.37 -3.26 9.44
N LEU A 82 11.41 -3.30 10.38
CA LEU A 82 11.58 -3.97 11.67
C LEU A 82 11.30 -5.48 11.61
N TYR A 83 10.30 -5.90 10.84
CA TYR A 83 9.74 -7.25 10.92
C TYR A 83 9.77 -8.00 9.59
N GLY A 84 10.13 -7.35 8.49
CA GLY A 84 10.01 -7.93 7.15
C GLY A 84 8.55 -8.07 6.70
N TYR A 85 8.33 -8.87 5.66
CA TYR A 85 6.99 -9.07 5.11
C TYR A 85 6.15 -10.01 5.99
N PRO A 86 4.85 -9.74 6.21
CA PRO A 86 3.99 -10.60 7.02
C PRO A 86 3.69 -11.94 6.33
N ILE A 87 4.31 -13.04 6.78
CA ILE A 87 4.15 -14.37 6.18
C ILE A 87 2.99 -15.16 6.82
N ASP A 88 2.93 -15.22 8.15
CA ASP A 88 2.01 -16.09 8.90
C ASP A 88 0.81 -15.34 9.51
N LEU A 89 0.42 -14.23 8.89
CA LEU A 89 -0.70 -13.40 9.33
C LEU A 89 -1.95 -13.57 8.46
N SER A 90 -3.03 -12.85 8.77
CA SER A 90 -4.27 -12.89 7.98
C SER A 90 -4.07 -12.38 6.55
N ILE A 91 -4.96 -12.74 5.64
CA ILE A 91 -4.90 -12.29 4.23
C ILE A 91 -4.86 -10.76 4.13
N LYS A 92 -5.68 -10.05 4.91
CA LYS A 92 -5.68 -8.58 4.95
C LYS A 92 -4.31 -8.04 5.38
N SER A 93 -3.73 -8.61 6.43
CA SER A 93 -2.40 -8.25 6.90
C SER A 93 -1.34 -8.46 5.83
N LYS A 94 -1.40 -9.58 5.10
CA LYS A 94 -0.48 -9.83 3.98
C LYS A 94 -0.64 -8.81 2.86
N LEU A 95 -1.86 -8.41 2.54
CA LEU A 95 -2.09 -7.46 1.45
C LEU A 95 -1.80 -5.99 1.84
N ALA A 96 -1.82 -5.64 3.13
CA ALA A 96 -1.65 -4.27 3.60
C ALA A 96 -0.41 -3.57 2.99
N PRO A 97 0.81 -4.15 3.00
CA PRO A 97 1.98 -3.46 2.48
C PRO A 97 1.88 -3.10 1.01
N ILE A 98 1.48 -4.03 0.14
CA ILE A 98 1.38 -3.73 -1.30
C ILE A 98 0.23 -2.75 -1.60
N THR A 99 -0.87 -2.85 -0.86
CA THR A 99 -1.99 -1.90 -1.00
C THR A 99 -1.64 -0.48 -0.58
N VAL A 100 -0.62 -0.28 0.26
CA VAL A 100 -0.14 1.06 0.62
C VAL A 100 0.99 1.51 -0.32
N ILE A 101 2.01 0.67 -0.50
CA ILE A 101 3.25 1.05 -1.23
C ILE A 101 2.96 1.41 -2.68
N HIS A 102 1.98 0.80 -3.35
CA HIS A 102 1.66 1.14 -4.74
C HIS A 102 1.14 2.59 -4.90
N HIS A 103 0.72 3.25 -3.83
CA HIS A 103 0.34 4.67 -3.80
C HIS A 103 1.50 5.64 -3.52
N SER A 104 2.67 5.14 -3.08
CA SER A 104 3.81 5.97 -2.70
C SER A 104 4.53 6.65 -3.87
N ASP A 105 5.61 7.41 -3.61
CA ASP A 105 6.49 7.90 -4.67
C ASP A 105 7.38 6.79 -5.26
N LEU A 106 8.13 7.10 -6.32
CA LEU A 106 9.02 6.13 -6.97
C LEU A 106 10.08 5.58 -6.02
N ASN A 107 10.66 6.41 -5.15
CA ASN A 107 11.74 5.99 -4.25
C ASN A 107 11.23 4.96 -3.25
N ASN A 108 10.08 5.20 -2.64
CA ASN A 108 9.44 4.26 -1.72
C ASN A 108 9.04 2.96 -2.43
N ARG A 109 8.50 3.03 -3.66
CA ARG A 109 8.21 1.82 -4.46
C ARG A 109 9.46 0.99 -4.71
N LEU A 110 10.55 1.63 -5.15
CA LEU A 110 11.81 0.94 -5.46
C LEU A 110 12.49 0.39 -4.20
N LYS A 111 12.48 1.15 -3.09
CA LYS A 111 13.00 0.71 -1.78
C LYS A 111 12.43 -0.64 -1.36
N HIS A 112 11.13 -0.86 -1.57
CA HIS A 112 10.44 -2.08 -1.16
C HIS A 112 10.30 -3.13 -2.27
N PHE A 113 10.81 -2.87 -3.47
CA PHE A 113 10.59 -3.75 -4.61
C PHE A 113 11.08 -5.19 -4.35
N SER A 114 12.28 -5.35 -3.81
CA SER A 114 12.84 -6.67 -3.49
C SER A 114 11.93 -7.45 -2.52
N THR A 115 11.47 -6.79 -1.45
CA THR A 115 10.57 -7.38 -0.45
C THR A 115 9.23 -7.80 -1.08
N LEU A 116 8.61 -6.95 -1.90
CA LEU A 116 7.34 -7.26 -2.56
C LEU A 116 7.49 -8.37 -3.62
N LYS A 117 8.58 -8.35 -4.39
CA LYS A 117 8.92 -9.41 -5.36
C LYS A 117 9.10 -10.76 -4.67
N GLN A 118 9.76 -10.80 -3.52
CA GLN A 118 9.89 -12.03 -2.74
C GLN A 118 8.55 -12.51 -2.20
N ALA A 119 7.72 -11.62 -1.66
CA ALA A 119 6.38 -11.96 -1.18
C ALA A 119 5.48 -12.51 -2.29
N PHE A 120 5.56 -11.94 -3.51
CA PHE A 120 4.88 -12.47 -4.68
C PHE A 120 5.34 -13.89 -5.04
N LYS A 121 6.66 -14.14 -5.08
CA LYS A 121 7.22 -15.49 -5.34
C LYS A 121 6.77 -16.54 -4.32
N LEU A 122 6.52 -16.12 -3.08
CA LEU A 122 6.01 -16.98 -2.01
C LEU A 122 4.48 -17.17 -2.06
N GLY A 123 3.78 -16.58 -3.03
CA GLY A 123 2.32 -16.66 -3.16
C GLY A 123 1.56 -15.83 -2.11
N LEU A 124 2.23 -14.91 -1.40
CA LEU A 124 1.61 -14.04 -0.40
C LEU A 124 0.88 -12.86 -1.03
N ILE A 125 1.28 -12.50 -2.26
CA ILE A 125 0.67 -11.48 -3.10
C ILE A 125 0.18 -12.19 -4.37
N ASN A 126 -1.04 -11.88 -4.80
CA ASN A 126 -1.54 -12.40 -6.08
C ASN A 126 -1.07 -11.54 -7.26
N GLU A 127 -1.22 -12.08 -8.47
CA GLU A 127 -0.78 -11.42 -9.69
C GLU A 127 -1.44 -10.05 -9.88
N SER A 128 -2.73 -9.91 -9.58
CA SER A 128 -3.46 -8.64 -9.75
C SER A 128 -2.86 -7.49 -8.92
N TYR A 129 -2.54 -7.74 -7.65
CA TYR A 129 -1.89 -6.73 -6.80
C TYR A 129 -0.46 -6.43 -7.25
N MET A 130 0.28 -7.46 -7.67
CA MET A 130 1.65 -7.29 -8.15
C MET A 130 1.69 -6.49 -9.47
N SER A 131 0.84 -6.82 -10.44
CA SER A 131 0.70 -6.08 -11.70
C SER A 131 0.34 -4.62 -11.47
N LEU A 132 -0.61 -4.34 -10.56
CA LEU A 132 -0.97 -2.97 -10.21
C LEU A 132 0.22 -2.16 -9.66
N TYR A 133 1.00 -2.77 -8.76
CA TYR A 133 2.20 -2.15 -8.21
C TYR A 133 3.27 -1.90 -9.29
N LEU A 134 3.57 -2.90 -10.13
CA LEU A 134 4.58 -2.78 -11.19
C LEU A 134 4.18 -1.73 -12.22
N CYS A 135 2.94 -1.77 -12.70
CA CYS A 135 2.44 -0.82 -13.67
C CYS A 135 2.50 0.62 -13.16
N ARG A 136 2.08 0.87 -11.91
CA ARG A 136 2.21 2.21 -11.33
C ARG A 136 3.65 2.66 -11.20
N THR A 137 4.56 1.75 -10.85
CA THR A 137 5.99 2.04 -10.76
C THR A 137 6.55 2.49 -12.12
N ILE A 138 6.27 1.72 -13.17
CA ILE A 138 6.70 2.00 -14.55
C ILE A 138 6.13 3.34 -15.05
N LEU A 139 4.82 3.55 -14.88
CA LEU A 139 4.16 4.78 -15.32
C LEU A 139 4.72 6.02 -14.60
N TYR A 140 5.00 5.91 -13.30
CA TYR A 140 5.60 6.99 -12.53
C TYR A 140 7.00 7.33 -13.03
N PHE A 141 7.84 6.32 -13.27
CA PHE A 141 9.18 6.50 -13.83
C PHE A 141 9.14 7.17 -15.22
N LYS A 142 8.22 6.73 -16.08
CA LYS A 142 8.01 7.30 -17.42
C LYS A 142 7.34 8.68 -17.41
N LYS A 143 6.99 9.23 -16.23
CA LYS A 143 6.24 10.48 -16.06
C LYS A 143 4.92 10.51 -16.86
N GLN A 144 4.31 9.33 -17.04
CA GLN A 144 3.05 9.19 -17.76
C GLN A 144 1.89 9.42 -16.80
N LYS A 145 1.03 10.39 -17.13
CA LYS A 145 -0.11 10.80 -16.29
C LYS A 145 -1.34 9.90 -16.42
N LYS A 146 -1.43 9.12 -17.51
CA LYS A 146 -2.54 8.19 -17.75
C LYS A 146 -2.04 6.78 -17.58
N ILE A 147 -2.82 5.98 -16.84
CA ILE A 147 -2.66 4.54 -16.82
C ILE A 147 -3.01 4.06 -18.22
N ASP A 148 -2.00 3.63 -18.96
CA ASP A 148 -2.23 2.85 -20.16
C ASP A 148 -2.63 1.44 -19.72
N ASN A 149 -3.86 1.06 -20.04
CA ASN A 149 -4.40 -0.26 -19.68
C ASN A 149 -3.58 -1.39 -20.30
N THR A 150 -2.82 -1.12 -21.37
CA THR A 150 -1.91 -2.10 -21.98
C THR A 150 -0.85 -2.62 -21.01
N CYS A 151 -0.54 -1.88 -19.93
CA CYS A 151 0.39 -2.36 -18.93
C CYS A 151 -0.13 -3.61 -18.21
N PHE A 152 -1.44 -3.71 -17.98
CA PHE A 152 -2.05 -4.87 -17.33
C PHE A 152 -2.15 -6.09 -18.25
N ASP A 153 -2.01 -5.90 -19.56
CA ASP A 153 -2.02 -6.98 -20.55
C ASP A 153 -0.64 -7.66 -20.70
N LYS A 154 0.41 -7.06 -20.11
CA LYS A 154 1.78 -7.62 -20.16
C LYS A 154 1.92 -8.83 -19.25
N ASN A 155 2.84 -9.73 -19.61
CA ASN A 155 3.25 -10.81 -18.71
C ASN A 155 3.87 -10.23 -17.44
N ILE A 156 3.55 -10.81 -16.27
CA ILE A 156 4.08 -10.34 -14.99
C ILE A 156 5.60 -10.37 -14.92
N ASN A 157 6.26 -11.32 -15.59
CA ASN A 157 7.73 -11.40 -15.59
C ASN A 157 8.35 -10.25 -16.38
N ASP A 158 7.76 -9.87 -17.52
CA ASP A 158 8.21 -8.71 -18.30
C ASP A 158 8.10 -7.42 -17.48
N LEU A 159 7.02 -7.27 -16.71
CA LEU A 159 6.83 -6.13 -15.79
C LEU A 159 7.87 -6.12 -14.66
N ILE A 160 8.18 -7.29 -14.09
CA ILE A 160 9.21 -7.44 -13.06
C ILE A 160 10.58 -7.07 -13.63
N ASP A 161 10.90 -7.48 -14.85
CA ASP A 161 12.17 -7.20 -15.50
C ASP A 161 12.30 -5.71 -15.84
N GLU A 162 11.24 -5.08 -16.36
CA GLU A 162 11.22 -3.63 -16.61
C GLU A 162 11.45 -2.82 -15.31
N VAL A 163 10.87 -3.23 -14.17
CA VAL A 163 11.15 -2.56 -12.88
C VAL A 163 12.57 -2.86 -12.36
N ASN A 164 13.14 -4.05 -12.61
CA ASN A 164 14.54 -4.33 -12.28
C ASN A 164 15.47 -3.39 -13.08
N GLU A 165 15.22 -3.20 -14.37
CA GLU A 165 16.01 -2.29 -15.21
C GLU A 165 15.93 -0.84 -14.71
N ILE A 166 14.73 -0.38 -14.35
CA ILE A 166 14.54 0.95 -13.72
C ILE A 166 15.37 1.05 -12.44
N PHE A 167 15.31 0.04 -11.57
CA PHE A 167 16.05 0.02 -10.31
C PHE A 167 17.57 0.10 -10.51
N GLU A 168 18.12 -0.66 -11.47
CA GLU A 168 19.55 -0.62 -11.77
C GLU A 168 19.97 0.70 -12.46
N SER A 169 19.10 1.34 -13.24
CA SER A 169 19.40 2.62 -13.91
C SER A 169 19.53 3.82 -12.97
N LEU A 170 19.07 3.69 -11.72
CA LEU A 170 19.04 4.75 -10.71
C LEU A 170 20.12 4.60 -9.63
N LYS A 171 20.95 3.56 -9.70
CA LYS A 171 22.14 3.36 -8.84
C LYS A 171 23.36 4.03 -9.45
#